data_AF-A0A1S3WR51-F1
#
_entry.id   AF-A0A1S3WR51-F1
#
_cell.length_a   1.000
_cell.length_b   1.000
_cell.length_c   1.000
_cell.angle_alpha   90.00
_cell.angle_beta   90.00
_cell.angle_gamma   90.00
#
_symmetry.space_group_name_H-M   'P 1'
#
loop_
_entity.id
_entity.type
_entity.pdbx_description
1 polymer ?
#
loop_
_entity_poly.entity_id
_entity_poly.type
_entity_poly.pdbx_seq_one_letter_code
_entity_poly.pdbx_strand_id
1 'polypeptide(L)'
;MPRRAPPAVPSPLRAANKLLQPSGVRAWAGPRPGTGACAVGRGARGRPGTRKRPAGEALEPLRDVHLGLAAPPGRQALLTGHYLYFHYGCDGLDDRGWGCGYRTLQTLCSWPEGRAAGVPAPDAVQAALEAMGDKPRGFRGSRGWIGCVEASLCLEHFGGPRARLCHVLPGGMRAQLEPLFTHFEGGGGPVMAGGGTDGAAKALLGVSLGPGSCAHVLLLDPHCWGAPRSPRELQDAGWVGWRDVSLAFDPDSFYNLCLTSRPDPGPHPPLQARNLAQ
;
A
#
# COMPACT_ATOMS: atom_id res chain seq x y z
N MET A 1 -44.42 -6.23 -28.38
CA MET A 1 -44.04 -5.26 -27.33
C MET A 1 -43.19 -5.97 -26.28
N PRO A 2 -41.86 -5.82 -26.24
CA PRO A 2 -41.06 -6.47 -25.21
C PRO A 2 -41.15 -5.66 -23.90
N ARG A 3 -41.41 -6.35 -22.79
CA ARG A 3 -41.47 -5.76 -21.45
C ARG A 3 -40.05 -5.37 -21.00
N ARG A 4 -39.87 -4.10 -20.61
CA ARG A 4 -38.62 -3.60 -20.01
C ARG A 4 -38.36 -4.31 -18.68
N ALA A 5 -37.12 -4.78 -18.49
CA ALA A 5 -36.64 -5.25 -17.20
C ALA A 5 -36.57 -4.07 -16.20
N PRO A 6 -36.83 -4.32 -14.89
CA PRO A 6 -36.72 -3.29 -13.87
C PRO A 6 -35.26 -2.88 -13.64
N PRO A 7 -34.99 -1.64 -13.19
CA PRO A 7 -33.64 -1.17 -12.93
C PRO A 7 -32.99 -1.97 -11.79
N ALA A 8 -31.70 -2.28 -11.95
CA ALA A 8 -30.90 -2.96 -10.94
C ALA A 8 -30.84 -2.15 -9.64
N VAL A 9 -31.16 -2.78 -8.52
CA VAL A 9 -31.03 -2.21 -7.18
C VAL A 9 -29.53 -2.16 -6.83
N PRO A 10 -28.96 -1.01 -6.46
CA PRO A 10 -27.55 -0.93 -6.09
C PRO A 10 -27.30 -1.74 -4.80
N SER A 11 -26.21 -2.51 -4.80
CA SER A 11 -25.73 -3.25 -3.62
C SER A 11 -25.60 -2.32 -2.41
N PRO A 12 -25.99 -2.74 -1.19
CA PRO A 12 -25.95 -1.91 0.03
C PRO A 12 -24.54 -1.37 0.36
N LEU A 13 -23.47 -1.96 -0.20
CA LEU A 13 -22.10 -1.44 -0.09
C LEU A 13 -21.87 -0.12 -0.85
N ARG A 14 -22.64 0.18 -1.91
CA ARG A 14 -22.51 1.43 -2.69
C ARG A 14 -23.11 2.66 -1.98
N ALA A 15 -24.07 2.48 -1.08
CA ALA A 15 -24.80 3.59 -0.47
C ALA A 15 -24.03 4.24 0.69
N ALA A 16 -23.21 3.48 1.43
CA ALA A 16 -22.49 3.98 2.59
C ALA A 16 -21.30 4.91 2.24
N ASN A 17 -20.79 4.86 1.01
CA ASN A 17 -19.50 5.48 0.67
C ASN A 17 -19.59 6.88 0.03
N LYS A 18 -20.81 7.39 -0.24
CA LYS A 18 -21.00 8.73 -0.85
C LYS A 18 -20.88 9.90 0.14
N LEU A 19 -20.77 9.64 1.44
CA LEU A 19 -20.86 10.66 2.49
C LEU A 19 -19.54 11.03 3.18
N LEU A 20 -18.39 10.52 2.74
CA LEU A 20 -17.09 10.86 3.35
C LEU A 20 -16.03 11.25 2.31
N GLN A 21 -16.22 12.39 1.65
CA GLN A 21 -15.07 13.16 1.16
C GLN A 21 -14.76 14.26 2.17
N PRO A 22 -13.76 14.10 3.04
CA PRO A 22 -13.34 15.19 3.91
C PRO A 22 -12.69 16.28 3.06
N SER A 23 -13.31 17.46 3.04
CA SER A 23 -12.70 18.70 2.59
C SER A 23 -11.68 19.16 3.64
N GLY A 24 -10.39 19.15 3.28
CA GLY A 24 -9.30 19.67 4.13
C GLY A 24 -8.40 18.58 4.68
N VAL A 25 -7.46 18.10 3.85
CA VAL A 25 -6.41 17.16 4.24
C VAL A 25 -5.28 17.94 4.93
N ARG A 26 -4.99 17.63 6.20
CA ARG A 26 -3.71 18.05 6.80
C ARG A 26 -2.61 17.17 6.24
N ALA A 27 -1.57 17.77 5.67
CA ALA A 27 -0.42 17.03 5.18
C ALA A 27 0.21 16.19 6.30
N TRP A 28 0.46 14.91 6.01
CA TRP A 28 1.28 14.04 6.85
C TRP A 28 2.63 14.72 7.15
N ALA A 29 2.87 15.01 8.43
CA ALA A 29 4.16 15.47 8.90
C ALA A 29 5.01 14.22 9.12
N GLY A 30 5.84 13.86 8.14
CA GLY A 30 6.83 12.80 8.29
C GLY A 30 7.71 13.00 9.53
N PRO A 31 8.50 11.99 9.92
CA PRO A 31 9.31 12.05 11.14
C PRO A 31 10.20 13.30 11.16
N ARG A 32 10.09 14.10 12.22
CA ARG A 32 11.00 15.23 12.47
C ARG A 32 12.34 14.67 12.95
N PRO A 33 13.48 15.03 12.35
CA PRO A 33 14.78 14.60 12.85
C PRO A 33 15.00 15.15 14.27
N GLY A 34 15.35 14.25 15.19
CA GLY A 34 15.66 14.60 16.58
C GLY A 34 16.85 15.56 16.66
N THR A 35 16.69 16.59 17.49
CA THR A 35 17.74 17.57 17.80
C THR A 35 18.82 16.92 18.67
N GLY A 36 19.85 16.38 18.03
CA GLY A 36 21.12 16.01 18.67
C GLY A 36 22.22 16.91 18.13
N ALA A 37 22.54 17.98 18.85
CA ALA A 37 23.66 18.87 18.52
C ALA A 37 24.99 18.16 18.79
N CYS A 38 25.83 18.02 17.76
CA CYS A 38 27.27 17.87 17.89
C CYS A 38 27.93 18.76 16.84
N ALA A 39 28.52 19.85 17.31
CA ALA A 39 29.27 20.81 16.52
C ALA A 39 30.70 20.30 16.31
N VAL A 40 31.14 20.12 15.06
CA VAL A 40 32.57 20.13 14.70
C VAL A 40 32.76 20.66 13.28
N GLY A 41 33.59 21.70 13.14
CA GLY A 41 34.55 21.86 12.04
C GLY A 41 34.07 22.42 10.70
N ARG A 42 34.25 23.72 10.49
CA ARG A 42 34.15 24.37 9.16
C ARG A 42 35.29 23.90 8.25
N GLY A 43 34.94 23.28 7.13
CA GLY A 43 35.84 23.05 6.00
C GLY A 43 35.10 23.32 4.70
N ALA A 44 35.36 24.47 4.07
CA ALA A 44 34.76 24.85 2.79
C ALA A 44 35.23 23.93 1.66
N ARG A 45 34.32 23.18 1.04
CA ARG A 45 34.51 22.55 -0.27
C ARG A 45 33.24 22.72 -1.10
N GLY A 46 33.45 23.06 -2.38
CA GLY A 46 32.45 23.60 -3.29
C GLY A 46 31.19 22.74 -3.50
N ARG A 47 30.10 23.43 -3.84
CA ARG A 47 28.82 22.84 -4.22
C ARG A 47 29.01 21.88 -5.41
N PRO A 48 28.64 20.59 -5.32
CA PRO A 48 28.50 19.76 -6.50
C PRO A 48 27.28 20.24 -7.27
N GLY A 49 27.46 20.56 -8.56
CA GLY A 49 26.38 20.94 -9.44
C GLY A 49 25.32 19.83 -9.52
N THR A 50 24.06 20.21 -9.35
CA THR A 50 22.91 19.34 -9.57
C THR A 50 22.83 19.01 -11.06
N ARG A 51 23.34 17.85 -11.48
CA ARG A 51 23.05 17.32 -12.82
C ARG A 51 21.55 17.03 -12.89
N LYS A 52 20.83 17.74 -13.76
CA LYS A 52 19.47 17.37 -14.19
C LYS A 52 19.54 15.98 -14.82
N ARG A 53 18.75 15.03 -14.31
CA ARG A 53 18.60 13.70 -14.90
C ARG A 53 18.02 13.82 -16.33
N PRO A 54 18.49 13.01 -17.29
CA PRO A 54 17.80 12.88 -18.56
C PRO A 54 16.38 12.32 -18.31
N ALA A 55 15.41 12.88 -19.01
CA ALA A 55 14.04 12.39 -18.98
C ALA A 55 13.99 11.01 -19.66
N GLY A 56 13.50 9.98 -18.96
CA GLY A 56 13.15 8.71 -19.59
C GLY A 56 13.55 7.42 -18.86
N GLU A 57 14.49 7.44 -17.91
CA GLU A 57 14.79 6.24 -17.12
C GLU A 57 13.87 6.17 -15.90
N ALA A 58 12.81 5.36 -16.03
CA ALA A 58 12.06 4.85 -14.89
C ALA A 58 13.04 4.12 -13.97
N LEU A 59 13.03 4.46 -12.69
CA LEU A 59 13.88 3.76 -11.73
C LEU A 59 13.26 2.39 -11.48
N GLU A 60 14.06 1.34 -11.63
CA GLU A 60 13.68 0.00 -11.17
C GLU A 60 13.35 0.09 -9.67
N PRO A 61 12.10 -0.24 -9.27
CA PRO A 61 11.69 -0.16 -7.87
C PRO A 61 12.56 -1.06 -6.99
N LEU A 62 12.89 -0.60 -5.78
CA LEU A 62 13.64 -1.41 -4.82
C LEU A 62 12.79 -2.57 -4.31
N ARG A 63 13.39 -3.74 -4.17
CA ARG A 63 12.74 -4.98 -3.73
C ARG A 63 12.97 -5.23 -2.24
N ASP A 64 11.94 -5.72 -1.54
CA ASP A 64 12.00 -6.20 -0.15
C ASP A 64 12.74 -5.26 0.81
N VAL A 65 12.46 -3.97 0.73
CA VAL A 65 13.22 -2.90 1.41
C VAL A 65 13.22 -2.99 2.94
N HIS A 66 12.35 -3.83 3.52
CA HIS A 66 12.31 -4.14 4.94
C HIS A 66 13.44 -5.06 5.44
N LEU A 67 14.11 -5.80 4.55
CA LEU A 67 15.15 -6.75 4.96
C LEU A 67 16.34 -6.03 5.60
N GLY A 68 16.83 -6.60 6.71
CA GLY A 68 17.95 -6.04 7.48
C GLY A 68 17.53 -5.07 8.60
N LEU A 69 16.25 -4.72 8.72
CA LEU A 69 15.75 -3.97 9.87
C LEU A 69 15.87 -4.79 11.16
N ALA A 70 16.37 -4.15 12.23
CA ALA A 70 16.33 -4.73 13.56
C ALA A 70 14.88 -4.87 14.03
N ALA A 71 14.50 -6.08 14.41
CA ALA A 71 13.14 -6.37 14.80
C ALA A 71 12.90 -6.08 16.30
N PRO A 72 11.73 -5.52 16.68
CA PRO A 72 11.35 -5.33 18.08
C PRO A 72 11.26 -6.67 18.82
N PRO A 73 11.39 -6.68 20.16
CA PRO A 73 11.19 -7.88 20.94
C PRO A 73 9.74 -8.40 20.81
N GLY A 74 9.57 -9.71 20.95
CA GLY A 74 8.27 -10.38 20.87
C GLY A 74 8.19 -11.43 19.77
N ARG A 75 7.01 -12.04 19.63
CA ARG A 75 6.73 -12.94 18.50
C ARG A 75 6.38 -12.12 17.28
N GLN A 76 6.87 -12.54 16.13
CA GLN A 76 6.78 -11.78 14.89
C GLN A 76 6.11 -12.61 13.80
N ALA A 77 5.30 -11.94 12.99
CA ALA A 77 4.80 -12.47 11.74
C ALA A 77 5.02 -11.42 10.65
N LEU A 78 5.73 -11.80 9.60
CA LEU A 78 6.05 -10.98 8.44
C LEU A 78 5.38 -11.59 7.21
N LEU A 79 5.10 -10.75 6.22
CA LEU A 79 4.64 -11.26 4.92
C LEU A 79 5.64 -12.28 4.35
N THR A 80 5.13 -13.23 3.57
CA THR A 80 5.97 -14.17 2.81
C THR A 80 6.02 -13.77 1.34
N GLY A 81 7.03 -14.22 0.59
CA GLY A 81 7.21 -13.80 -0.80
C GLY A 81 7.88 -12.43 -0.90
N HIS A 82 7.75 -11.81 -2.06
CA HIS A 82 8.50 -10.61 -2.42
C HIS A 82 7.59 -9.49 -2.89
N TYR A 83 8.04 -8.25 -2.71
CA TYR A 83 7.34 -7.06 -3.22
C TYR A 83 8.33 -6.00 -3.70
N LEU A 84 7.82 -5.07 -4.48
CA LEU A 84 8.52 -3.88 -4.94
C LEU A 84 8.00 -2.63 -4.21
N TYR A 85 8.90 -1.72 -3.88
CA TYR A 85 8.58 -0.46 -3.23
C TYR A 85 8.19 0.61 -4.26
N PHE A 86 6.89 0.82 -4.42
CA PHE A 86 6.35 1.94 -5.19
C PHE A 86 6.09 3.13 -4.27
N HIS A 87 6.50 4.31 -4.71
CA HIS A 87 6.41 5.56 -3.95
C HIS A 87 6.17 6.75 -4.88
N TYR A 88 5.97 7.96 -4.34
CA TYR A 88 5.72 9.14 -5.16
C TYR A 88 6.79 9.37 -6.22
N GLY A 89 6.35 9.63 -7.46
CA GLY A 89 7.24 9.96 -8.57
C GLY A 89 8.12 8.85 -9.12
N CYS A 90 7.98 7.60 -8.64
CA CYS A 90 8.91 6.52 -9.02
C CYS A 90 8.87 6.19 -10.53
N ASP A 91 7.73 6.41 -11.18
CA ASP A 91 7.50 6.22 -12.62
C ASP A 91 7.49 7.53 -13.43
N GLY A 92 7.93 8.64 -12.83
CA GLY A 92 7.98 9.96 -13.47
C GLY A 92 6.69 10.78 -13.37
N LEU A 93 5.58 10.21 -12.87
CA LEU A 93 4.36 10.96 -12.59
C LEU A 93 4.48 11.72 -11.25
N ASP A 94 4.33 13.04 -11.26
CA ASP A 94 4.24 13.82 -10.01
C ASP A 94 2.86 13.63 -9.34
N ASP A 95 2.78 12.63 -8.47
CA ASP A 95 1.57 12.23 -7.77
C ASP A 95 1.57 12.61 -6.28
N ARG A 96 2.44 13.55 -5.89
CA ARG A 96 2.54 14.02 -4.50
C ARG A 96 1.20 14.60 -4.02
N GLY A 97 0.76 14.16 -2.84
CA GLY A 97 -0.45 14.65 -2.17
C GLY A 97 -1.76 13.98 -2.60
N TRP A 98 -1.73 13.07 -3.58
CA TRP A 98 -2.94 12.35 -4.01
C TRP A 98 -2.68 10.88 -4.42
N GLY A 99 -1.42 10.54 -4.70
CA GLY A 99 -1.03 9.27 -5.28
C GLY A 99 -0.80 8.10 -4.31
N CYS A 100 -0.77 8.32 -2.99
CA CYS A 100 -0.28 7.31 -2.03
C CYS A 100 -1.09 6.00 -2.08
N GLY A 101 -2.40 6.09 -2.32
CA GLY A 101 -3.26 4.93 -2.50
C GLY A 101 -2.87 4.10 -3.74
N TYR A 102 -2.54 4.76 -4.84
CA TYR A 102 -2.06 4.11 -6.07
C TYR A 102 -0.71 3.43 -5.85
N ARG A 103 0.24 4.09 -5.19
CA ARG A 103 1.57 3.53 -4.91
C ARG A 103 1.50 2.33 -3.96
N THR A 104 0.61 2.40 -2.98
CA THR A 104 0.35 1.25 -2.10
C THR A 104 -0.28 0.10 -2.89
N LEU A 105 -1.27 0.36 -3.74
CA LEU A 105 -1.86 -0.64 -4.64
C LEU A 105 -0.79 -1.27 -5.55
N GLN A 106 0.11 -0.49 -6.15
CA GLN A 106 1.18 -1.00 -6.99
C GLN A 106 2.12 -1.95 -6.21
N THR A 107 2.44 -1.61 -4.96
CA THR A 107 3.19 -2.49 -4.06
C THR A 107 2.44 -3.81 -3.85
N LEU A 108 1.14 -3.76 -3.57
CA LEU A 108 0.28 -4.95 -3.43
C LEU A 108 0.25 -5.79 -4.73
N CYS A 109 0.11 -5.16 -5.90
CA CYS A 109 0.11 -5.84 -7.20
C CYS A 109 1.45 -6.52 -7.54
N SER A 110 2.57 -6.02 -7.00
CA SER A 110 3.88 -6.62 -7.25
C SER A 110 4.10 -7.91 -6.47
N TRP A 111 3.31 -8.17 -5.44
CA TRP A 111 3.37 -9.35 -4.59
C TRP A 111 2.55 -10.51 -5.19
N PRO A 112 2.97 -11.78 -5.07
CA PRO A 112 4.09 -12.30 -4.27
C PRO A 112 5.43 -12.46 -4.99
N GLU A 113 5.51 -12.18 -6.30
CA GLU A 113 6.74 -12.41 -7.06
C GLU A 113 7.79 -11.30 -6.87
N GLY A 114 7.37 -10.10 -6.49
CA GLY A 114 8.21 -8.91 -6.42
C GLY A 114 8.68 -8.48 -7.80
N ARG A 115 7.74 -8.39 -8.76
CA ARG A 115 8.00 -8.00 -10.16
C ARG A 115 7.12 -6.83 -10.58
N ALA A 116 7.64 -5.99 -11.47
CA ALA A 116 6.90 -4.84 -12.01
C ALA A 116 5.95 -5.25 -13.15
N ALA A 117 6.19 -6.40 -13.79
CA ALA A 117 5.33 -6.91 -14.85
C ALA A 117 3.89 -7.13 -14.35
N GLY A 118 2.92 -6.49 -14.99
CA GLY A 118 1.51 -6.55 -14.62
C GLY A 118 1.07 -5.56 -13.55
N VAL A 119 1.98 -4.73 -13.00
CA VAL A 119 1.62 -3.68 -12.05
C VAL A 119 1.01 -2.49 -12.81
N PRO A 120 -0.24 -2.09 -12.54
CA PRO A 120 -0.91 -1.04 -13.29
C PRO A 120 -0.37 0.36 -12.93
N ALA A 121 -0.19 1.21 -13.93
CA ALA A 121 0.09 2.64 -13.70
C ALA A 121 -1.16 3.36 -13.16
N PRO A 122 -1.02 4.52 -12.48
CA PRO A 122 -2.16 5.25 -11.92
C PRO A 122 -3.26 5.57 -12.94
N ASP A 123 -2.90 5.93 -14.18
CA ASP A 123 -3.87 6.16 -15.27
C ASP A 123 -4.70 4.91 -15.60
N ALA A 124 -4.07 3.73 -15.64
CA ALA A 124 -4.77 2.47 -15.88
C ALA A 124 -5.72 2.12 -14.72
N VAL A 125 -5.30 2.37 -13.48
CA VAL A 125 -6.14 2.21 -12.29
C VAL A 125 -7.37 3.11 -12.37
N GLN A 126 -7.20 4.39 -12.72
CA GLN A 126 -8.32 5.32 -12.87
C GLN A 126 -9.26 4.90 -14.01
N ALA A 127 -8.72 4.46 -15.14
CA ALA A 127 -9.50 3.95 -16.26
C ALA A 127 -10.33 2.72 -15.88
N ALA A 128 -9.75 1.79 -15.11
CA ALA A 128 -10.45 0.61 -14.62
C ALA A 128 -11.61 0.99 -13.69
N LEU A 129 -11.40 1.93 -12.77
CA LEU A 129 -12.44 2.40 -11.84
C LEU A 129 -13.60 3.10 -12.55
N GLU A 130 -13.34 3.85 -13.62
CA GLU A 130 -14.39 4.37 -14.49
C GLU A 130 -15.13 3.26 -15.24
N ALA A 131 -14.39 2.31 -15.82
CA ALA A 131 -14.96 1.21 -16.60
C ALA A 131 -15.86 0.30 -15.75
N MET A 132 -15.50 0.07 -14.49
CA MET A 132 -16.32 -0.66 -13.51
C MET A 132 -17.52 0.16 -12.99
N GLY A 133 -17.62 1.45 -13.34
CA GLY A 133 -18.66 2.36 -12.87
C GLY A 133 -18.58 2.64 -11.37
N ASP A 134 -17.42 2.44 -10.75
CA ASP A 134 -17.14 2.83 -9.37
C ASP A 134 -16.91 4.34 -9.27
N LYS A 135 -16.14 4.89 -10.23
CA LYS A 135 -15.88 6.32 -10.37
C LYS A 135 -16.62 6.92 -11.57
N PRO A 136 -17.03 8.20 -11.52
CA PRO A 136 -17.67 8.86 -12.64
C PRO A 136 -16.68 9.11 -13.79
N ARG A 137 -17.21 9.34 -15.00
CA ARG A 137 -16.41 9.82 -16.13
C ARG A 137 -15.68 11.11 -15.77
N GLY A 138 -14.40 11.22 -16.17
CA GLY A 138 -13.51 12.34 -15.84
C GLY A 138 -12.66 12.12 -14.58
N PHE A 139 -12.78 10.96 -13.94
CA PHE A 139 -11.86 10.53 -12.90
C PHE A 139 -10.49 10.13 -13.47
N ARG A 140 -10.44 9.54 -14.67
CA ARG A 140 -9.20 9.30 -15.41
C ARG A 140 -8.54 10.62 -15.79
N GLY A 141 -7.26 10.74 -15.50
CA GLY A 141 -6.49 11.97 -15.66
C GLY A 141 -6.70 12.99 -14.52
N SER A 142 -7.56 12.70 -13.55
CA SER A 142 -7.73 13.54 -12.36
C SER A 142 -6.62 13.29 -11.33
N ARG A 143 -6.60 14.13 -10.29
CA ARG A 143 -5.78 13.93 -9.08
C ARG A 143 -6.61 13.40 -7.91
N GLY A 144 -7.67 12.64 -8.20
CA GLY A 144 -8.49 12.01 -7.18
C GLY A 144 -7.71 10.93 -6.44
N TRP A 145 -7.91 10.82 -5.12
CA TRP A 145 -7.31 9.76 -4.30
C TRP A 145 -8.15 8.47 -4.38
N ILE A 146 -7.53 7.35 -4.02
CA ILE A 146 -8.17 6.04 -3.86
C ILE A 146 -7.85 5.42 -2.50
N GLY A 147 -8.76 4.62 -1.97
CA GLY A 147 -8.60 3.91 -0.70
C GLY A 147 -8.59 2.39 -0.85
N CYS A 148 -8.78 1.70 0.27
CA CYS A 148 -8.79 0.24 0.32
C CYS A 148 -9.89 -0.39 -0.52
N VAL A 149 -11.06 0.25 -0.62
CA VAL A 149 -12.19 -0.25 -1.41
C VAL A 149 -11.82 -0.28 -2.89
N GLU A 150 -11.38 0.86 -3.44
CA GLU A 150 -10.94 0.94 -4.83
C GLU A 150 -9.74 0.02 -5.10
N ALA A 151 -8.80 -0.09 -4.15
CA ALA A 151 -7.67 -1.00 -4.27
C ALA A 151 -8.14 -2.46 -4.39
N SER A 152 -9.13 -2.89 -3.60
CA SER A 152 -9.68 -4.26 -3.69
C SER A 152 -10.33 -4.54 -5.04
N LEU A 153 -11.10 -3.59 -5.58
CA LEU A 153 -11.70 -3.70 -6.93
C LEU A 153 -10.63 -3.79 -8.01
N CYS A 154 -9.57 -2.99 -7.90
CA CYS A 154 -8.48 -3.00 -8.88
C CYS A 154 -7.65 -4.29 -8.80
N LEU A 155 -7.38 -4.81 -7.61
CA LEU A 155 -6.69 -6.09 -7.45
C LEU A 155 -7.44 -7.21 -8.16
N GLU A 156 -8.76 -7.27 -8.02
CA GLU A 156 -9.60 -8.22 -8.76
C GLU A 156 -9.56 -7.96 -10.28
N HIS A 157 -9.74 -6.70 -10.69
CA HIS A 157 -9.78 -6.30 -12.11
C HIS A 157 -8.49 -6.65 -12.87
N PHE A 158 -7.33 -6.44 -12.24
CA PHE A 158 -6.02 -6.69 -12.86
C PHE A 158 -5.50 -8.12 -12.63
N GLY A 159 -6.29 -9.02 -12.01
CA GLY A 159 -5.87 -10.38 -11.71
C GLY A 159 -4.71 -10.46 -10.71
N GLY A 160 -4.64 -9.49 -9.79
CA GLY A 160 -3.67 -9.45 -8.71
C GLY A 160 -4.03 -10.38 -7.55
N PRO A 161 -3.35 -10.21 -6.40
CA PRO A 161 -3.67 -10.91 -5.17
C PRO A 161 -5.14 -10.78 -4.75
N ARG A 162 -5.67 -11.80 -4.07
CA ARG A 162 -7.01 -11.71 -3.47
C ARG A 162 -7.02 -10.66 -2.39
N ALA A 163 -8.10 -9.88 -2.36
CA ALA A 163 -8.28 -8.80 -1.39
C ALA A 163 -9.40 -9.13 -0.40
N ARG A 164 -9.15 -8.92 0.89
CA ARG A 164 -10.17 -8.94 1.94
C ARG A 164 -10.18 -7.61 2.68
N LEU A 165 -11.34 -6.95 2.68
CA LEU A 165 -11.53 -5.70 3.39
C LEU A 165 -11.81 -5.95 4.88
N CYS A 166 -11.26 -5.10 5.74
CA CYS A 166 -11.55 -5.05 7.16
C CYS A 166 -11.68 -3.60 7.60
N HIS A 167 -12.85 -3.24 8.14
CA HIS A 167 -13.10 -1.91 8.70
C HIS A 167 -12.76 -1.92 10.19
N VAL A 168 -12.00 -0.92 10.62
CA VAL A 168 -11.52 -0.74 11.99
C VAL A 168 -12.06 0.58 12.51
N LEU A 169 -12.88 0.50 13.55
CA LEU A 169 -13.42 1.67 14.24
C LEU A 169 -12.29 2.42 14.98
N PRO A 170 -12.49 3.71 15.32
CA PRO A 170 -11.60 4.45 16.20
C PRO A 170 -11.22 3.65 17.46
N GLY A 171 -9.94 3.65 17.81
CA GLY A 171 -9.38 2.87 18.92
C GLY A 171 -9.29 1.35 18.69
N GLY A 172 -9.83 0.85 17.57
CA GLY A 172 -9.97 -0.59 17.31
C GLY A 172 -8.72 -1.30 16.78
N MET A 173 -7.66 -0.58 16.42
CA MET A 173 -6.47 -1.16 15.77
C MET A 173 -5.79 -2.24 16.63
N ARG A 174 -5.78 -2.07 17.96
CA ARG A 174 -5.21 -3.08 18.87
C ARG A 174 -5.90 -4.44 18.76
N ALA A 175 -7.22 -4.46 18.55
CA ALA A 175 -7.97 -5.71 18.37
C ALA A 175 -7.66 -6.41 17.03
N GLN A 176 -7.05 -5.71 16.07
CA GLN A 176 -6.66 -6.27 14.77
C GLN A 176 -5.25 -6.86 14.75
N LEU A 177 -4.46 -6.69 15.82
CA LEU A 177 -3.08 -7.18 15.87
C LEU A 177 -2.98 -8.71 15.79
N GLU A 178 -3.84 -9.43 16.51
CA GLU A 178 -3.90 -10.89 16.44
C GLU A 178 -4.39 -11.37 15.06
N PRO A 179 -5.50 -10.85 14.49
CA PRO A 179 -5.88 -11.14 13.11
C PRO A 179 -4.79 -10.84 12.06
N LEU A 180 -4.05 -9.75 12.22
CA LEU A 180 -2.90 -9.42 11.36
C LEU A 180 -1.75 -10.42 11.54
N PHE A 181 -1.50 -10.86 12.78
CA PHE A 181 -0.51 -11.90 13.04
C PHE A 181 -0.87 -13.19 12.29
N THR A 182 -2.09 -13.70 12.47
CA THR A 182 -2.57 -14.91 11.77
C THR A 182 -2.53 -14.73 10.25
N HIS A 183 -2.86 -13.54 9.74
CA HIS A 183 -2.75 -13.24 8.31
C HIS A 183 -1.34 -13.45 7.77
N PHE A 184 -0.34 -12.85 8.41
CA PHE A 184 1.06 -12.96 7.97
C PHE A 184 1.62 -14.37 8.20
N GLU A 185 1.34 -14.98 9.35
CA GLU A 185 1.74 -16.35 9.66
C GLU A 185 1.16 -17.36 8.66
N GLY A 186 -0.08 -17.15 8.21
CA GLY A 186 -0.75 -17.93 7.17
C GLY A 186 -0.26 -17.69 5.75
N GLY A 187 0.85 -16.96 5.56
CA GLY A 187 1.42 -16.67 4.24
C GLY A 187 0.76 -15.48 3.52
N GLY A 188 0.04 -14.62 4.25
CA GLY A 188 -0.54 -13.39 3.73
C GLY A 188 0.51 -12.39 3.22
N GLY A 189 0.09 -11.56 2.27
CA GLY A 189 0.90 -10.51 1.67
C GLY A 189 0.77 -9.15 2.36
N PRO A 190 1.32 -8.09 1.76
CA PRO A 190 1.19 -6.72 2.25
C PRO A 190 -0.27 -6.30 2.47
N VAL A 191 -0.52 -5.57 3.56
CA VAL A 191 -1.85 -5.06 3.88
C VAL A 191 -1.87 -3.55 3.66
N MET A 192 -2.68 -3.06 2.73
CA MET A 192 -2.91 -1.63 2.62
C MET A 192 -3.74 -1.17 3.82
N ALA A 193 -3.34 -0.08 4.46
CA ALA A 193 -4.09 0.63 5.47
C ALA A 193 -4.37 2.07 4.97
N GLY A 194 -5.64 2.45 4.94
CA GLY A 194 -6.05 3.83 4.66
C GLY A 194 -6.84 4.40 5.84
N GLY A 195 -6.38 5.52 6.40
CA GLY A 195 -7.05 6.21 7.48
C GLY A 195 -8.05 7.26 7.00
N GLY A 196 -9.07 7.54 7.82
CA GLY A 196 -10.06 8.57 7.54
C GLY A 196 -9.51 10.00 7.72
N THR A 197 -8.72 10.22 8.77
CA THR A 197 -8.28 11.57 9.20
C THR A 197 -6.88 11.94 8.71
N ASP A 198 -5.98 10.96 8.57
CA ASP A 198 -4.61 11.19 8.08
C ASP A 198 -4.53 11.38 6.56
N GLY A 199 -5.56 10.96 5.82
CA GLY A 199 -5.62 11.04 4.36
C GLY A 199 -4.47 10.30 3.68
N ALA A 200 -3.86 9.34 4.37
CA ALA A 200 -2.61 8.70 3.96
C ALA A 200 -2.78 7.18 3.86
N ALA A 201 -2.43 6.65 2.69
CA ALA A 201 -2.27 5.21 2.51
C ALA A 201 -0.86 4.78 2.90
N LYS A 202 -0.75 3.62 3.55
CA LYS A 202 0.50 2.93 3.89
C LYS A 202 0.32 1.42 3.79
N ALA A 203 1.41 0.68 3.61
CA ALA A 203 1.38 -0.78 3.68
C ALA A 203 1.91 -1.27 5.02
N LEU A 204 1.24 -2.29 5.59
CA LEU A 204 1.76 -3.11 6.68
C LEU A 204 2.40 -4.36 6.09
N LEU A 205 3.59 -4.66 6.57
CA LEU A 205 4.41 -5.79 6.11
C LEU A 205 4.57 -6.86 7.19
N GLY A 206 4.13 -6.59 8.41
CA GLY A 206 4.19 -7.51 9.53
C GLY A 206 3.81 -6.89 10.84
N VAL A 207 3.78 -7.73 11.87
CA VAL A 207 3.48 -7.38 13.26
C VAL A 207 4.50 -8.02 14.20
N SER A 208 4.80 -7.33 15.30
CA SER A 208 5.57 -7.86 16.42
C SER A 208 4.79 -7.64 17.70
N LEU A 209 4.49 -8.73 18.40
CA LEU A 209 3.69 -8.75 19.64
C LEU A 209 4.62 -9.12 20.79
N GLY A 210 4.99 -8.12 21.58
CA GLY A 210 5.83 -8.23 22.75
C GLY A 210 5.03 -8.50 24.03
N PRO A 211 5.72 -8.63 25.17
CA PRO A 211 5.07 -8.77 26.47
C PRO A 211 4.20 -7.55 26.82
N GLY A 212 3.10 -7.80 27.53
CA GLY A 212 2.16 -6.75 27.96
C GLY A 212 1.42 -6.12 26.78
N SER A 213 1.44 -4.78 26.70
CA SER A 213 0.76 -4.00 25.65
C SER A 213 1.70 -3.56 24.51
N CYS A 214 2.96 -4.02 24.53
CA CYS A 214 3.99 -3.68 23.56
C CYS A 214 3.69 -4.34 22.21
N ALA A 215 3.32 -3.54 21.22
CA ALA A 215 3.00 -4.03 19.88
C ALA A 215 3.47 -3.08 18.80
N HIS A 216 4.12 -3.64 17.79
CA HIS A 216 4.67 -2.89 16.68
C HIS A 216 4.12 -3.41 15.36
N VAL A 217 3.96 -2.51 14.39
CA VAL A 217 3.71 -2.84 12.99
C VAL A 217 4.92 -2.48 12.16
N LEU A 218 5.24 -3.31 11.18
CA LEU A 218 6.24 -2.97 10.17
C LEU A 218 5.56 -2.18 9.06
N LEU A 219 5.86 -0.89 8.98
CA LEU A 219 5.26 0.03 8.03
C LEU A 219 6.14 0.26 6.81
N LEU A 220 5.49 0.41 5.67
CA LEU A 220 6.06 0.87 4.40
C LEU A 220 5.27 2.10 3.93
N ASP A 221 5.94 3.24 3.95
CA ASP A 221 5.37 4.54 3.64
C ASP A 221 5.63 4.90 2.16
N PRO A 222 4.59 5.05 1.31
CA PRO A 222 4.75 5.39 -0.10
C PRO A 222 5.05 6.87 -0.36
N HIS A 223 5.14 7.72 0.68
CA HIS A 223 5.30 9.17 0.53
C HIS A 223 6.74 9.61 0.22
N CYS A 224 7.69 8.67 0.12
CA CYS A 224 9.05 8.98 -0.29
C CYS A 224 9.05 9.68 -1.64
N TRP A 225 9.77 10.80 -1.73
CA TRP A 225 10.02 11.52 -2.97
C TRP A 225 11.51 11.56 -3.25
N GLY A 226 11.89 11.20 -4.47
CA GLY A 226 13.29 11.19 -4.90
C GLY A 226 13.65 9.88 -5.57
N ALA A 227 14.94 9.54 -5.50
CA ALA A 227 15.50 8.33 -6.11
C ALA A 227 16.30 7.57 -5.04
N PRO A 228 15.62 6.89 -4.09
CA PRO A 228 16.30 6.08 -3.08
C PRO A 228 17.15 5.02 -3.79
N ARG A 229 18.42 4.91 -3.39
CA ARG A 229 19.38 4.03 -4.08
C ARG A 229 19.54 2.67 -3.42
N SER A 230 19.11 2.55 -2.17
CA SER A 230 19.24 1.31 -1.40
C SER A 230 18.14 1.20 -0.34
N PRO A 231 17.83 -0.03 0.10
CA PRO A 231 16.98 -0.25 1.27
C PRO A 231 17.47 0.53 2.51
N ARG A 232 18.78 0.64 2.71
CA ARG A 232 19.37 1.34 3.86
C ARG A 232 18.98 2.81 3.91
N GLU A 233 19.00 3.51 2.77
CA GLU A 233 18.56 4.91 2.70
C GLU A 233 17.08 5.07 3.11
N LEU A 234 16.23 4.10 2.76
CA LEU A 234 14.82 4.09 3.14
C LEU A 234 14.63 3.80 4.63
N GLN A 235 15.42 2.87 5.17
CA GLN A 235 15.40 2.48 6.58
C GLN A 235 15.89 3.63 7.48
N ASP A 236 17.02 4.23 7.14
CA ASP A 236 17.63 5.35 7.89
C ASP A 236 16.72 6.58 7.89
N ALA A 237 16.02 6.84 6.77
CA ALA A 237 15.04 7.93 6.67
C ALA A 237 13.66 7.58 7.25
N GLY A 238 13.44 6.32 7.65
CA GLY A 238 12.21 5.86 8.28
C GLY A 238 11.01 5.67 7.34
N TRP A 239 11.23 5.57 6.02
CA TRP A 239 10.21 5.25 5.02
C TRP A 239 9.76 3.78 5.09
N VAL A 240 10.63 2.91 5.60
CA VAL A 240 10.28 1.56 6.00
C VAL A 240 10.82 1.32 7.40
N GLY A 241 10.00 0.75 8.29
CA GLY A 241 10.43 0.56 9.67
C GLY A 241 9.35 0.07 10.61
N TRP A 242 9.79 -0.52 11.72
CA TRP A 242 8.92 -0.85 12.83
C TRP A 242 8.45 0.41 13.53
N ARG A 243 7.15 0.46 13.85
CA ARG A 243 6.50 1.55 14.57
C ARG A 243 5.60 0.98 15.63
N ASP A 244 5.62 1.58 16.81
CA ASP A 244 4.63 1.28 17.84
C ASP A 244 3.22 1.55 17.29
N VAL A 245 2.29 0.63 17.55
CA VAL A 245 0.93 0.70 16.99
C VAL A 245 0.21 2.00 17.35
N SER A 246 0.46 2.56 18.54
CA SER A 246 -0.17 3.81 19.01
C SER A 246 0.41 5.05 18.33
N LEU A 247 1.63 4.97 17.81
CA LEU A 247 2.23 6.04 16.99
C LEU A 247 1.90 5.88 15.50
N ALA A 248 1.62 4.65 15.07
CA ALA A 248 1.33 4.32 13.68
C ALA A 248 -0.12 4.62 13.26
N PHE A 249 -1.05 4.73 14.21
CA PHE A 249 -2.47 4.87 13.96
C PHE A 249 -3.10 5.83 14.99
N ASP A 250 -3.83 6.82 14.48
CA ASP A 250 -4.58 7.78 15.29
C ASP A 250 -5.75 7.07 15.99
N PRO A 251 -5.81 7.06 17.33
CA PRO A 251 -6.88 6.39 18.06
C PRO A 251 -8.26 7.01 17.80
N ASP A 252 -8.34 8.25 17.35
CA ASP A 252 -9.61 8.92 17.06
C ASP A 252 -10.06 8.74 15.60
N SER A 253 -9.26 8.07 14.77
CA SER A 253 -9.56 7.81 13.37
C SER A 253 -10.01 6.38 13.11
N PHE A 254 -10.90 6.21 12.14
CA PHE A 254 -11.19 4.89 11.58
C PHE A 254 -10.11 4.51 10.55
N TYR A 255 -9.94 3.20 10.34
CA TYR A 255 -9.07 2.67 9.31
C TYR A 255 -9.79 1.62 8.48
N ASN A 256 -9.54 1.60 7.18
CA ASN A 256 -9.83 0.43 6.36
C ASN A 256 -8.52 -0.30 6.09
N LEU A 257 -8.55 -1.62 6.17
CA LEU A 257 -7.46 -2.51 5.81
C LEU A 257 -7.87 -3.32 4.58
N CYS A 258 -6.97 -3.45 3.61
CA CYS A 258 -7.09 -4.35 2.47
C CYS A 258 -6.01 -5.42 2.58
N LEU A 259 -6.38 -6.60 3.08
CA LEU A 259 -5.48 -7.71 3.31
C LEU A 259 -5.31 -8.53 2.03
N THR A 260 -4.07 -8.79 1.62
CA THR A 260 -3.79 -9.56 0.41
C THR A 260 -3.43 -11.01 0.69
N SER A 261 -3.99 -11.94 -0.07
CA SER A 261 -3.61 -13.35 -0.04
C SER A 261 -3.36 -13.88 -1.44
N ARG A 262 -2.63 -15.01 -1.53
CA ARG A 262 -2.40 -15.65 -2.83
C ARG A 262 -3.75 -16.02 -3.46
N PRO A 263 -3.89 -15.94 -4.79
CA PRO A 263 -5.02 -16.56 -5.46
C PRO A 263 -5.05 -18.06 -5.10
N ASP A 264 -6.23 -18.66 -4.92
CA ASP A 264 -6.26 -20.12 -4.83
C ASP A 264 -5.63 -20.68 -6.11
N PRO A 265 -4.90 -21.81 -6.03
CA PRO A 265 -4.76 -22.62 -7.22
C PRO A 265 -6.19 -22.91 -7.67
N GLY A 266 -6.62 -22.35 -8.80
CA GLY A 266 -7.92 -22.66 -9.38
C GLY A 266 -8.09 -24.19 -9.46
N PRO A 267 -9.32 -24.70 -9.58
CA PRO A 267 -9.53 -26.14 -9.69
C PRO A 267 -8.56 -26.70 -10.73
N HIS A 268 -7.69 -27.63 -10.31
CA HIS A 268 -6.80 -28.32 -11.23
C HIS A 268 -7.64 -28.78 -12.42
N PRO A 269 -7.20 -28.57 -13.67
CA PRO A 269 -7.88 -29.21 -14.78
C PRO A 269 -7.95 -30.71 -14.46
N PRO A 270 -9.12 -31.36 -14.65
CA PRO A 270 -9.26 -32.78 -14.35
C PRO A 270 -8.14 -33.55 -15.07
N LEU A 271 -7.65 -34.61 -14.44
CA LEU A 271 -6.57 -35.50 -14.90
C LEU A 271 -6.89 -36.26 -16.22
N GLN A 272 -7.75 -35.73 -17.09
CA GLN A 272 -8.09 -36.27 -18.40
C GLN A 272 -7.49 -35.44 -19.53
N ALA A 273 -6.16 -35.34 -19.58
CA ALA A 273 -5.45 -34.92 -20.79
C ALA A 273 -3.98 -35.40 -20.82
N ARG A 274 -3.66 -36.53 -20.18
CA ARG A 274 -2.31 -37.13 -20.23
C ARG A 274 -2.21 -38.45 -21.01
N ASN A 275 -3.31 -38.97 -21.55
CA ASN A 275 -3.29 -40.15 -22.41
C ASN A 275 -3.92 -39.81 -23.77
N LEU A 276 -3.15 -39.18 -24.64
CA LEU A 276 -3.30 -39.19 -26.10
C LEU A 276 -1.96 -38.75 -26.70
N ALA A 277 -0.93 -39.53 -26.38
CA ALA A 277 0.35 -39.57 -27.06
C ALA A 277 1.03 -40.91 -26.69
N GLN A 278 0.38 -42.01 -27.06
CA GLN A 278 1.00 -43.31 -27.33
C GLN A 278 0.29 -43.89 -28.56
#